data_AF-A0A9D8W723-F1
#
_entry.id   AF-A0A9D8W723-F1
#
_cell.length_a   1.000
_cell.length_b   1.000
_cell.length_c   1.000
_cell.angle_alpha   90.00
_cell.angle_beta   90.00
_cell.angle_gamma   90.00
#
_symmetry.space_group_name_H-M   'P 1'
#
loop_
_entity.id
_entity.type
_entity.pdbx_description
1 polymer ?
#
loop_
_entity_poly.entity_id
_entity_poly.type
_entity_poly.pdbx_seq_one_letter_code
_entity_poly.pdbx_strand_id
1 'polypeptide(L)'
;MTPELGTIEGFYGRPWDWAARADHVTALAPHGYRFYLYAPKADAFLRRRWSEPHPKDDFEHLTALAAHCREAGVRFGVGLSPYELYLGFDDAAREALARKLHELDEIGIDDLAILFDDMRGDLPGLAEKQIEIVDFAAERTKAGRLIVCPSYYTDDPILDRVFGERPANYLETLGAALDPVIEIFWTGPRVCSKEIGAEHLLRVGETLKRKPFIWDNYPVNDGQRMSPFLHLRGFTGREPEIGDHVSAHGVNPASQPWLSRIPMLTLEAVYTENAGYDTEAAFRAAAVAVAGLELARMIETDLERLQDKGLDGLSEKETAALRNRYAAADHPCAREIVQWLDGHWRITNETVLTQ
;
A
#
# COMPACT_ATOMS: atom_id res chain seq x y z
N MET A 1 11.91 8.05 16.94
CA MET A 1 10.51 8.55 17.03
C MET A 1 9.60 7.51 16.39
N THR A 2 8.37 7.28 16.87
CA THR A 2 7.41 6.46 16.11
C THR A 2 6.80 7.33 15.00
N PRO A 3 7.02 7.01 13.71
CA PRO A 3 6.39 7.75 12.64
C PRO A 3 4.89 7.47 12.62
N GLU A 4 4.12 8.33 11.97
CA GLU A 4 2.70 8.04 11.77
C GLU A 4 2.53 6.80 10.89
N LEU A 5 1.77 5.81 11.38
CA LEU A 5 1.49 4.57 10.65
C LEU A 5 0.18 4.64 9.89
N GLY A 6 0.07 3.91 8.79
CA GLY A 6 -1.20 3.79 8.07
C GLY A 6 -1.23 2.64 7.07
N THR A 7 -2.41 2.44 6.48
CA THR A 7 -2.65 1.42 5.45
C THR A 7 -2.69 2.09 4.09
N ILE A 8 -2.06 1.49 3.09
CA ILE A 8 -2.20 1.85 1.68
C ILE A 8 -2.77 0.64 0.96
N GLU A 9 -4.08 0.60 0.66
CA GLU A 9 -4.68 -0.48 -0.13
C GLU A 9 -4.25 -0.29 -1.60
N GLY A 10 -3.00 -0.65 -1.94
CA GLY A 10 -2.35 -0.29 -3.20
C GLY A 10 -1.92 -1.47 -4.06
N PHE A 11 -2.33 -2.67 -3.68
CA PHE A 11 -1.97 -3.93 -4.33
C PHE A 11 -2.80 -4.22 -5.60
N TYR A 12 -2.24 -5.07 -6.46
CA TYR A 12 -2.91 -5.68 -7.61
C TYR A 12 -3.77 -6.89 -7.19
N GLY A 13 -4.75 -7.23 -8.02
CA GLY A 13 -5.62 -8.39 -7.82
C GLY A 13 -7.03 -8.01 -7.39
N ARG A 14 -7.68 -8.87 -6.63
CA ARG A 14 -9.05 -8.66 -6.15
C ARG A 14 -9.03 -7.62 -5.01
N PRO A 15 -9.76 -6.49 -5.12
CA PRO A 15 -9.85 -5.53 -4.03
C PRO A 15 -10.58 -6.13 -2.82
N TRP A 16 -10.33 -5.59 -1.64
CA TRP A 16 -11.07 -5.98 -0.46
C TRP A 16 -12.55 -5.61 -0.58
N ASP A 17 -13.42 -6.38 0.07
CA ASP A 17 -14.82 -5.97 0.20
C ASP A 17 -14.97 -4.83 1.21
N TRP A 18 -16.07 -4.09 1.11
CA TRP A 18 -16.32 -2.89 1.93
C TRP A 18 -16.35 -3.17 3.44
N ALA A 19 -16.87 -4.34 3.84
CA ALA A 19 -16.93 -4.71 5.25
C ALA A 19 -15.53 -5.02 5.80
N ALA A 20 -14.70 -5.72 5.01
CA ALA A 20 -13.32 -6.02 5.35
C ALA A 20 -12.47 -4.74 5.50
N ARG A 21 -12.70 -3.72 4.65
CA ARG A 21 -12.04 -2.40 4.77
C ARG A 21 -12.39 -1.71 6.07
N ALA A 22 -13.68 -1.61 6.41
CA ALA A 22 -14.13 -0.99 7.66
C ALA A 22 -13.62 -1.74 8.89
N ASP A 23 -13.69 -3.07 8.88
CA ASP A 23 -13.18 -3.93 9.95
C ASP A 23 -11.66 -3.79 10.12
N HIS A 24 -10.91 -3.66 9.01
CA HIS A 24 -9.46 -3.44 9.04
C HIS A 24 -9.09 -2.11 9.69
N VAL A 25 -9.79 -1.03 9.33
CA VAL A 25 -9.63 0.29 9.96
C VAL A 25 -9.89 0.22 11.45
N THR A 26 -11.01 -0.38 11.87
CA THR A 26 -11.34 -0.55 13.29
C THR A 26 -10.31 -1.39 14.04
N ALA A 27 -9.80 -2.44 13.41
CA ALA A 27 -8.83 -3.35 14.03
C ALA A 27 -7.45 -2.70 14.24
N LEU A 28 -6.99 -1.85 13.31
CA LEU A 28 -5.65 -1.24 13.39
C LEU A 28 -5.62 0.12 14.08
N ALA A 29 -6.74 0.85 14.17
CA ALA A 29 -6.77 2.16 14.83
C ALA A 29 -6.25 2.12 16.29
N PRO A 30 -6.53 1.10 17.12
CA PRO A 30 -5.94 1.01 18.46
C PRO A 30 -4.40 0.88 18.48
N HIS A 31 -3.79 0.46 17.38
CA HIS A 31 -2.35 0.13 17.23
C HIS A 31 -1.55 1.21 16.48
N GLY A 32 -1.96 2.47 16.64
CA GLY A 32 -1.22 3.61 16.07
C GLY A 32 -1.41 3.86 14.56
N TYR A 33 -2.23 3.07 13.86
CA TYR A 33 -2.58 3.34 12.45
C TYR A 33 -3.57 4.51 12.36
N ARG A 34 -3.18 5.62 11.72
CA ARG A 34 -3.91 6.89 11.71
C ARG A 34 -4.35 7.37 10.33
N PHE A 35 -3.99 6.66 9.26
CA PHE A 35 -4.54 6.90 7.94
C PHE A 35 -4.83 5.61 7.18
N TYR A 36 -5.81 5.68 6.28
CA TYR A 36 -6.15 4.66 5.30
C TYR A 36 -6.21 5.30 3.91
N LEU A 37 -5.29 4.92 3.03
CA LEU A 37 -5.26 5.38 1.64
C LEU A 37 -5.90 4.31 0.75
N TYR A 38 -7.08 4.61 0.21
CA TYR A 38 -7.76 3.79 -0.79
C TYR A 38 -7.11 4.02 -2.16
N ALA A 39 -6.34 3.05 -2.64
CA ALA A 39 -5.68 3.11 -3.95
C ALA A 39 -5.65 1.75 -4.69
N PRO A 40 -6.70 0.91 -4.62
CA PRO A 40 -6.63 -0.43 -5.18
C PRO A 40 -6.44 -0.35 -6.69
N LYS A 41 -5.42 -1.02 -7.22
CA LYS A 41 -5.09 -0.96 -8.66
C LYS A 41 -6.25 -1.44 -9.54
N ALA A 42 -7.13 -2.28 -9.00
CA ALA A 42 -8.32 -2.76 -9.68
C ALA A 42 -9.42 -1.71 -9.90
N ASP A 43 -9.41 -0.60 -9.16
CA ASP A 43 -10.40 0.46 -9.33
C ASP A 43 -10.06 1.34 -10.53
N ALA A 44 -10.70 1.03 -11.67
CA ALA A 44 -10.47 1.74 -12.91
C ALA A 44 -10.81 3.24 -12.81
N PHE A 45 -11.71 3.66 -11.92
CA PHE A 45 -12.14 5.06 -11.77
C PHE A 45 -11.15 5.91 -10.97
N LEU A 46 -10.10 5.28 -10.43
CA LEU A 46 -8.92 5.94 -9.90
C LEU A 46 -7.69 5.76 -10.78
N ARG A 47 -7.80 4.99 -11.87
CA ARG A 47 -6.69 4.70 -12.79
C ARG A 47 -7.05 4.90 -14.25
N ARG A 48 -7.33 3.86 -15.03
CA ARG A 48 -7.48 3.96 -16.50
C ARG A 48 -8.70 4.77 -16.96
N ARG A 49 -9.75 4.84 -16.14
CA ARG A 49 -10.99 5.58 -16.36
C ARG A 49 -11.13 6.73 -15.35
N TRP A 50 -10.00 7.28 -14.89
CA TRP A 50 -9.96 8.28 -13.82
C TRP A 50 -10.82 9.53 -14.08
N SER A 51 -11.01 9.89 -15.35
CA SER A 51 -11.80 11.07 -15.76
C SER A 51 -13.31 10.82 -15.73
N GLU A 52 -13.73 9.56 -15.58
CA GLU A 52 -15.13 9.19 -15.41
C GLU A 52 -15.51 9.26 -13.92
N PRO A 53 -16.76 9.66 -13.61
CA PRO A 53 -17.25 9.62 -12.24
C PRO A 53 -17.34 8.16 -11.76
N HIS A 54 -17.13 7.94 -10.47
CA HIS A 54 -17.41 6.63 -9.89
C HIS A 54 -18.90 6.29 -10.07
N PRO A 55 -19.23 4.99 -10.23
CA PRO A 55 -20.60 4.52 -10.12
C PRO A 55 -21.21 4.95 -8.78
N LYS A 56 -22.51 5.22 -8.79
CA LYS A 56 -23.22 5.74 -7.62
C LYS A 56 -23.01 4.86 -6.37
N ASP A 57 -23.12 3.54 -6.53
CA ASP A 57 -22.97 2.60 -5.42
C ASP A 57 -21.54 2.63 -4.85
N ASP A 58 -20.51 2.71 -5.71
CA ASP A 58 -19.11 2.83 -5.28
C ASP A 58 -18.85 4.17 -4.58
N PHE A 59 -19.41 5.26 -5.09
CA PHE A 59 -19.35 6.58 -4.44
C PHE A 59 -19.98 6.57 -3.03
N GLU A 60 -21.15 5.96 -2.89
CA GLU A 60 -21.84 5.81 -1.59
C GLU A 60 -21.01 4.96 -0.61
N HIS A 61 -20.40 3.88 -1.10
CA HIS A 61 -19.52 3.04 -0.29
C HIS A 61 -18.23 3.75 0.14
N LEU A 62 -17.59 4.52 -0.75
CA LEU A 62 -16.42 5.34 -0.44
C LEU A 62 -16.77 6.39 0.61
N THR A 63 -17.91 7.06 0.48
CA THR A 63 -18.40 8.05 1.45
C THR A 63 -18.65 7.42 2.82
N ALA A 64 -19.23 6.22 2.85
CA ALA A 64 -19.47 5.47 4.08
C ALA A 64 -18.15 5.04 4.74
N LEU A 65 -17.16 4.57 3.96
CA LEU A 65 -15.84 4.22 4.46
C LEU A 65 -15.10 5.45 5.02
N ALA A 66 -15.18 6.60 4.32
CA ALA A 66 -14.62 7.85 4.81
C ALA A 66 -15.22 8.28 6.15
N ALA A 67 -16.54 8.13 6.32
CA ALA A 67 -17.22 8.39 7.59
C ALA A 67 -16.75 7.44 8.70
N HIS A 68 -16.67 6.13 8.41
CA HIS A 68 -16.18 5.12 9.35
C HIS A 68 -14.74 5.39 9.82
N CYS A 69 -13.85 5.77 8.89
CA CYS A 69 -12.48 6.17 9.23
C CYS A 69 -12.47 7.36 10.21
N ARG A 70 -13.23 8.43 9.92
CA ARG A 70 -13.32 9.61 10.81
C ARG A 70 -13.86 9.25 12.20
N GLU A 71 -14.88 8.40 12.28
CA GLU A 71 -15.42 7.91 13.56
C GLU A 71 -14.37 7.10 14.35
N ALA A 72 -13.51 6.35 13.67
CA ALA A 72 -12.39 5.62 14.27
C ALA A 72 -11.15 6.49 14.56
N GLY A 73 -11.18 7.80 14.25
CA GLY A 73 -10.02 8.70 14.41
C GLY A 73 -8.89 8.43 13.40
N VAL A 74 -9.24 7.89 12.23
CA VAL A 74 -8.34 7.58 11.10
C VAL A 74 -8.67 8.51 9.94
N ARG A 75 -7.65 9.12 9.34
CA ARG A 75 -7.82 9.92 8.11
C ARG A 75 -8.12 9.01 6.93
N PHE A 76 -9.14 9.34 6.16
CA PHE A 76 -9.42 8.64 4.92
C PHE A 76 -8.81 9.38 3.75
N GLY A 77 -8.02 8.69 2.95
CA GLY A 77 -7.44 9.25 1.74
C GLY A 77 -7.73 8.42 0.50
N VAL A 78 -7.52 9.04 -0.65
CA VAL A 78 -7.61 8.38 -1.95
C VAL A 78 -6.31 8.55 -2.72
N GLY A 79 -5.82 7.46 -3.31
CA GLY A 79 -4.77 7.50 -4.33
C GLY A 79 -5.38 7.58 -5.72
N LEU A 80 -5.17 8.70 -6.41
CA LEU A 80 -5.55 8.91 -7.80
C LEU A 80 -4.33 8.70 -8.69
N SER A 81 -4.39 7.69 -9.55
CA SER A 81 -3.44 7.47 -10.64
C SER A 81 -4.02 8.04 -11.94
N PRO A 82 -3.85 9.33 -12.29
CA PRO A 82 -4.41 9.89 -13.51
C PRO A 82 -3.66 9.34 -14.74
N TYR A 83 -4.03 8.12 -15.14
CA TYR A 83 -3.31 7.29 -16.07
C TYR A 83 -3.05 8.05 -17.38
N GLU A 84 -1.78 8.10 -17.78
CA GLU A 84 -1.27 8.79 -18.98
C GLU A 84 -1.56 10.30 -19.07
N LEU A 85 -2.05 10.95 -18.01
CA LEU A 85 -2.31 12.41 -18.01
C LEU A 85 -1.05 13.24 -18.28
N TYR A 86 0.12 12.74 -17.89
CA TYR A 86 1.41 13.37 -18.15
C TYR A 86 1.83 13.34 -19.63
N LEU A 87 1.14 12.60 -20.50
CA LEU A 87 1.36 12.65 -21.94
C LEU A 87 0.74 13.90 -22.59
N GLY A 88 -0.27 14.49 -21.95
CA GLY A 88 -0.99 15.66 -22.46
C GLY A 88 -1.88 16.29 -21.40
N PHE A 89 -1.53 17.51 -20.97
CA PHE A 89 -2.24 18.25 -19.92
C PHE A 89 -2.79 19.59 -20.44
N ASP A 90 -3.64 19.48 -21.46
CA ASP A 90 -4.36 20.60 -22.07
C ASP A 90 -5.59 21.04 -21.25
N ASP A 91 -6.36 22.00 -21.77
CA ASP A 91 -7.53 22.55 -21.07
C ASP A 91 -8.60 21.48 -20.78
N ALA A 92 -8.83 20.54 -21.69
CA ALA A 92 -9.80 19.47 -21.48
C ALA A 92 -9.36 18.50 -20.39
N ALA A 93 -8.06 18.16 -20.37
CA ALA A 93 -7.45 17.33 -19.34
C ALA A 93 -7.48 18.01 -17.96
N ARG A 94 -7.21 19.32 -17.90
CA ARG A 94 -7.31 20.15 -16.69
C ARG A 94 -8.74 20.19 -16.16
N GLU A 95 -9.73 20.40 -17.03
CA GLU A 95 -11.14 20.37 -16.63
C GLU A 95 -11.57 18.98 -16.11
N ALA A 96 -11.10 17.90 -16.75
CA ALA A 96 -11.37 16.54 -16.29
C ALA A 96 -10.77 16.27 -14.90
N LEU A 97 -9.52 16.67 -14.67
CA LEU A 97 -8.87 16.56 -13.37
C LEU A 97 -9.59 17.42 -12.32
N ALA A 98 -9.97 18.66 -12.64
CA ALA A 98 -10.73 19.51 -11.70
C ALA A 98 -12.06 18.87 -11.28
N ARG A 99 -12.81 18.28 -12.22
CA ARG A 99 -14.05 17.54 -11.90
C ARG A 99 -13.78 16.33 -11.00
N LYS A 100 -12.72 15.56 -11.30
CA LYS A 100 -12.37 14.39 -10.51
C LYS A 100 -11.98 14.77 -9.07
N LEU A 101 -11.16 15.81 -8.92
CA LEU A 101 -10.77 16.31 -7.59
C LEU A 101 -11.99 16.78 -6.79
N HIS A 102 -12.93 17.47 -7.44
CA HIS A 102 -14.17 17.88 -6.79
C HIS A 102 -15.00 16.69 -6.31
N GLU A 103 -15.16 15.66 -7.14
CA GLU A 103 -15.84 14.41 -6.75
C GLU A 103 -15.18 13.75 -5.54
N LEU A 104 -13.84 13.67 -5.51
CA LEU A 104 -13.11 13.11 -4.38
C LEU A 104 -13.28 13.95 -3.11
N ASP A 105 -13.28 15.28 -3.23
CA ASP A 105 -13.58 16.17 -2.10
C ASP A 105 -15.03 15.99 -1.58
N GLU A 106 -15.99 15.66 -2.46
CA GLU A 106 -17.39 15.37 -2.06
C GLU A 106 -17.54 14.05 -1.28
N ILE A 107 -16.66 13.06 -1.53
CA ILE A 107 -16.53 11.86 -0.67
C ILE A 107 -16.07 12.24 0.75
N GLY A 108 -15.38 13.38 0.87
CA GLY A 108 -14.84 13.90 2.13
C GLY A 108 -13.49 13.28 2.49
N ILE A 109 -12.57 13.24 1.52
CA ILE A 109 -11.19 12.79 1.74
C ILE A 109 -10.40 13.81 2.60
N ASP A 110 -9.56 13.28 3.48
CA ASP A 110 -8.60 14.04 4.29
C ASP A 110 -7.21 14.08 3.62
N ASP A 111 -6.82 12.98 2.96
CA ASP A 111 -5.54 12.86 2.27
C ASP A 111 -5.78 12.58 0.77
N LEU A 112 -5.02 13.22 -0.12
CA LEU A 112 -5.01 12.91 -1.55
C LEU A 112 -3.59 12.55 -1.98
N ALA A 113 -3.44 11.39 -2.61
CA ALA A 113 -2.20 11.01 -3.27
C ALA A 113 -2.35 11.06 -4.79
N ILE A 114 -1.45 11.75 -5.49
CA ILE A 114 -1.35 11.73 -6.95
C ILE A 114 -0.24 10.74 -7.34
N LEU A 115 -0.61 9.71 -8.09
CA LEU A 115 0.22 8.53 -8.28
C LEU A 115 0.68 8.41 -9.74
N PHE A 116 2.00 8.41 -9.94
CA PHE A 116 2.63 8.24 -11.24
C PHE A 116 3.36 6.89 -11.38
N ASP A 117 3.15 5.96 -10.45
CA ASP A 117 3.72 4.62 -10.44
C ASP A 117 3.23 3.76 -11.61
N ASP A 118 4.08 2.82 -12.01
CA ASP A 118 3.78 1.76 -12.96
C ASP A 118 3.29 2.24 -14.33
N MET A 119 3.89 3.33 -14.83
CA MET A 119 3.63 3.92 -16.13
C MET A 119 4.95 4.29 -16.82
N ARG A 120 4.93 4.37 -18.16
CA ARG A 120 6.11 4.66 -18.97
C ARG A 120 6.71 6.04 -18.63
N GLY A 121 7.99 6.09 -18.26
CA GLY A 121 8.65 7.29 -17.72
C GLY A 121 9.84 7.83 -18.52
N ASP A 122 10.19 7.23 -19.66
CA ASP A 122 11.30 7.67 -20.54
C ASP A 122 10.95 8.88 -21.42
N LEU A 123 10.33 9.91 -20.81
CA LEU A 123 9.88 11.12 -21.50
C LEU A 123 10.70 12.35 -21.09
N PRO A 124 11.13 13.19 -22.06
CA PRO A 124 11.70 14.49 -21.75
C PRO A 124 10.70 15.36 -20.99
N GLY A 125 11.17 16.03 -19.93
CA GLY A 125 10.32 16.94 -19.16
C GLY A 125 9.31 16.26 -18.22
N LEU A 126 9.47 14.95 -17.94
CA LEU A 126 8.52 14.20 -17.12
C LEU A 126 8.34 14.81 -15.73
N ALA A 127 9.43 15.21 -15.06
CA ALA A 127 9.36 15.80 -13.72
C ALA A 127 8.53 17.09 -13.75
N GLU A 128 8.84 18.01 -14.67
CA GLU A 128 8.14 19.28 -14.83
C GLU A 128 6.64 19.07 -15.10
N LYS A 129 6.30 18.07 -15.92
CA LYS A 129 4.91 17.75 -16.23
C LYS A 129 4.16 17.19 -15.02
N GLN A 130 4.80 16.32 -14.23
CA GLN A 130 4.19 15.78 -13.01
C GLN A 130 4.01 16.88 -11.96
N ILE A 131 4.97 17.79 -11.82
CA ILE A 131 4.86 18.97 -10.95
C ILE A 131 3.67 19.85 -11.36
N GLU A 132 3.54 20.15 -12.66
CA GLU A 132 2.41 20.93 -13.18
C GLU A 132 1.05 20.31 -12.85
N ILE A 133 0.93 18.98 -12.93
CA ILE A 133 -0.29 18.23 -12.58
C ILE A 133 -0.55 18.28 -11.07
N VAL A 134 0.50 18.09 -10.26
CA VAL A 134 0.41 18.09 -8.81
C VAL A 134 0.03 19.47 -8.28
N ASP A 135 0.69 20.54 -8.75
CA ASP A 135 0.38 21.92 -8.37
C ASP A 135 -1.06 22.27 -8.75
N PHE A 136 -1.50 21.87 -9.94
CA PHE A 136 -2.89 22.07 -10.37
C PHE A 136 -3.88 21.37 -9.43
N ALA A 137 -3.55 20.16 -8.97
CA ALA A 137 -4.39 19.42 -8.03
C ALA A 137 -4.38 20.07 -6.64
N ALA A 138 -3.21 20.49 -6.16
CA ALA A 138 -3.01 21.15 -4.87
C ALA A 138 -3.83 22.44 -4.73
N GLU A 139 -3.94 23.22 -5.82
CA GLU A 139 -4.75 24.44 -5.85
C GLU A 139 -6.27 24.21 -5.77
N ARG A 140 -6.74 22.97 -5.96
CA ARG A 140 -8.16 22.68 -6.23
C ARG A 140 -8.81 21.71 -5.25
N THR A 141 -8.06 20.75 -4.74
CA THR A 141 -8.54 19.83 -3.71
C THR A 141 -8.68 20.52 -2.36
N LYS A 142 -9.54 19.96 -1.50
CA LYS A 142 -9.71 20.36 -0.09
C LYS A 142 -9.00 19.42 0.87
N ALA A 143 -8.33 18.38 0.37
CA ALA A 143 -7.55 17.45 1.20
C ALA A 143 -6.51 18.22 2.04
N GLY A 144 -6.39 17.86 3.31
CA GLY A 144 -5.45 18.49 4.24
C GLY A 144 -4.00 18.02 4.07
N ARG A 145 -3.80 16.88 3.39
CA ARG A 145 -2.49 16.31 3.11
C ARG A 145 -2.38 15.86 1.66
N LEU A 146 -1.26 16.20 1.03
CA LEU A 146 -0.95 15.83 -0.35
C LEU A 146 0.31 15.00 -0.41
N ILE A 147 0.23 13.91 -1.16
CA ILE A 147 1.32 12.97 -1.35
C ILE A 147 1.49 12.70 -2.85
N VAL A 148 2.73 12.54 -3.31
CA VAL A 148 3.03 12.15 -4.68
C VAL A 148 3.74 10.81 -4.69
N CYS A 149 3.29 9.87 -5.53
CA CYS A 149 4.12 8.74 -5.92
C CYS A 149 4.82 9.08 -7.24
N PRO A 150 6.14 9.32 -7.25
CA PRO A 150 6.86 9.56 -8.49
C PRO A 150 6.90 8.28 -9.33
N SER A 151 7.10 8.37 -10.64
CA SER A 151 7.26 7.19 -11.51
C SER A 151 8.45 6.32 -11.13
N TYR A 152 9.46 6.93 -10.50
CA TYR A 152 10.66 6.25 -10.02
C TYR A 152 10.74 6.34 -8.50
N TYR A 153 9.95 5.51 -7.82
CA TYR A 153 9.71 5.53 -6.37
C TYR A 153 10.69 4.66 -5.54
N THR A 154 11.81 4.24 -6.14
CA THR A 154 12.86 3.43 -5.51
C THR A 154 14.19 3.54 -6.26
N ASP A 155 15.27 3.09 -5.62
CA ASP A 155 16.57 2.85 -6.25
C ASP A 155 16.64 1.51 -7.01
N ASP A 156 15.55 0.74 -7.03
CA ASP A 156 15.49 -0.50 -7.80
C ASP A 156 15.66 -0.23 -9.31
N PRO A 157 16.71 -0.77 -9.96
CA PRO A 157 16.90 -0.60 -11.40
C PRO A 157 15.81 -1.32 -12.21
N ILE A 158 14.91 -2.08 -11.58
CA ILE A 158 13.77 -2.69 -12.27
C ILE A 158 12.83 -1.63 -12.85
N LEU A 159 12.68 -0.46 -12.21
CA LEU A 159 11.78 0.59 -12.72
C LEU A 159 12.29 1.13 -14.06
N ASP A 160 13.59 1.40 -14.15
CA ASP A 160 14.24 1.83 -15.39
C ASP A 160 14.11 0.77 -16.51
N ARG A 161 14.09 -0.52 -16.17
CA ARG A 161 13.96 -1.61 -17.14
C ARG A 161 12.53 -1.80 -17.64
N VAL A 162 11.54 -1.65 -16.76
CA VAL A 162 10.13 -1.96 -17.06
C VAL A 162 9.40 -0.72 -17.59
N PHE A 163 9.72 0.45 -17.07
CA PHE A 163 9.04 1.71 -17.38
C PHE A 163 9.87 2.67 -18.23
N GLY A 164 11.10 2.30 -18.57
CA GLY A 164 12.01 3.10 -19.40
C GLY A 164 13.03 3.88 -18.58
N GLU A 165 14.13 4.28 -19.22
CA GLU A 165 15.25 4.95 -18.55
C GLU A 165 14.81 6.27 -17.91
N ARG A 166 15.08 6.41 -16.61
CA ARG A 166 14.73 7.62 -15.85
C ARG A 166 15.43 8.85 -16.41
N PRO A 167 14.70 9.96 -16.62
CA PRO A 167 15.32 11.21 -16.99
C PRO A 167 16.38 11.66 -15.98
N ALA A 168 17.46 12.26 -16.47
CA ALA A 168 18.49 12.80 -15.60
C ALA A 168 17.92 13.80 -14.60
N ASN A 169 18.35 13.73 -13.35
CA ASN A 169 17.92 14.57 -12.23
C ASN A 169 16.41 14.52 -11.92
N TYR A 170 15.68 13.50 -12.37
CA TYR A 170 14.21 13.43 -12.23
C TYR A 170 13.74 13.62 -10.76
N LEU A 171 14.37 12.92 -9.81
CA LEU A 171 14.00 13.02 -8.39
C LEU A 171 14.46 14.33 -7.75
N GLU A 172 15.63 14.82 -8.14
CA GLU A 172 16.17 16.12 -7.70
C GLU A 172 15.28 17.27 -8.16
N THR A 173 14.77 17.23 -9.39
CA THR A 173 13.84 18.23 -9.93
C THR A 173 12.52 18.23 -9.15
N LEU A 174 11.93 17.04 -8.91
CA LEU A 174 10.74 16.91 -8.07
C LEU A 174 10.98 17.46 -6.65
N GLY A 175 12.08 17.05 -6.02
CA GLY A 175 12.43 17.49 -4.68
C GLY A 175 12.67 18.99 -4.56
N ALA A 176 13.22 19.62 -5.60
CA ALA A 176 13.52 21.05 -5.60
C ALA A 176 12.29 21.94 -5.89
N ALA A 177 11.34 21.47 -6.71
CA ALA A 177 10.27 22.33 -7.25
C ALA A 177 8.87 22.06 -6.65
N LEU A 178 8.56 20.84 -6.19
CA LEU A 178 7.31 20.61 -5.45
C LEU A 178 7.30 21.40 -4.14
N ASP A 179 6.15 21.97 -3.77
CA ASP A 179 5.95 22.61 -2.47
C ASP A 179 6.47 21.68 -1.34
N PRO A 180 7.31 22.17 -0.41
CA PRO A 180 7.87 21.36 0.67
C PRO A 180 6.83 20.68 1.58
N VAL A 181 5.58 21.16 1.61
CA VAL A 181 4.48 20.51 2.36
C VAL A 181 3.98 19.22 1.68
N ILE A 182 4.21 19.07 0.37
CA ILE A 182 3.80 17.89 -0.38
C ILE A 182 4.77 16.75 -0.08
N GLU A 183 4.24 15.65 0.44
CA GLU A 183 5.01 14.47 0.78
C GLU A 183 5.31 13.63 -0.48
N ILE A 184 6.37 12.83 -0.44
CA ILE A 184 6.79 12.01 -1.59
C ILE A 184 6.95 10.56 -1.14
N PHE A 185 6.24 9.64 -1.79
CA PHE A 185 6.34 8.21 -1.52
C PHE A 185 7.71 7.64 -1.92
N TRP A 186 8.14 6.65 -1.15
CA TRP A 186 9.35 5.89 -1.41
C TRP A 186 9.21 4.46 -0.87
N THR A 187 9.60 3.45 -1.66
CA THR A 187 9.48 2.04 -1.25
C THR A 187 10.79 1.45 -0.72
N GLY A 188 11.85 2.27 -0.63
CA GLY A 188 13.17 1.89 -0.12
C GLY A 188 14.14 1.49 -1.24
N PRO A 189 15.20 0.71 -0.94
CA PRO A 189 16.21 0.31 -1.92
C PRO A 189 15.66 -0.54 -3.08
N ARG A 190 14.55 -1.25 -2.85
CA ARG A 190 13.88 -2.11 -3.84
C ARG A 190 12.39 -1.80 -3.88
N VAL A 191 11.68 -2.24 -4.93
CA VAL A 191 10.21 -2.16 -4.95
C VAL A 191 9.61 -2.88 -3.73
N CYS A 192 10.09 -4.09 -3.44
CA CYS A 192 9.82 -4.82 -2.19
C CYS A 192 11.13 -4.91 -1.40
N SER A 193 11.36 -3.95 -0.50
CA SER A 193 12.60 -3.84 0.26
C SER A 193 12.70 -4.87 1.38
N LYS A 194 13.79 -5.65 1.40
CA LYS A 194 14.12 -6.51 2.55
C LYS A 194 14.49 -5.70 3.78
N GLU A 195 15.22 -4.61 3.58
CA GLU A 195 15.70 -3.71 4.61
C GLU A 195 15.59 -2.27 4.09
N ILE A 196 15.27 -1.33 4.99
CA ILE A 196 15.28 0.10 4.76
C ILE A 196 16.07 0.69 5.92
N GLY A 197 17.30 1.18 5.65
CA GLY A 197 18.20 1.70 6.68
C GLY A 197 18.22 3.22 6.77
N ALA A 198 18.65 3.77 7.91
CA ALA A 198 18.72 5.21 8.15
C ALA A 198 19.63 5.96 7.17
N GLU A 199 20.81 5.41 6.84
CA GLU A 199 21.73 6.02 5.86
C GLU A 199 21.10 6.16 4.47
N HIS A 200 20.36 5.13 4.03
CA HIS A 200 19.61 5.17 2.78
C HIS A 200 18.58 6.30 2.79
N LEU A 201 17.81 6.42 3.87
CA LEU A 201 16.77 7.43 4.01
C LEU A 201 17.33 8.85 4.12
N LEU A 202 18.50 9.03 4.74
CA LEU A 202 19.20 10.31 4.76
C LEU A 202 19.56 10.78 3.34
N ARG A 203 20.19 9.91 2.53
CA ARG A 203 20.49 10.22 1.13
C ARG A 203 19.22 10.55 0.34
N VAL A 204 18.17 9.73 0.49
CA VAL A 204 16.89 9.96 -0.20
C VAL A 204 16.29 11.30 0.23
N GLY A 205 16.35 11.64 1.51
CA GLY A 205 15.90 12.93 2.01
C GLY A 205 16.67 14.12 1.46
N GLU A 206 17.97 13.98 1.21
CA GLU A 206 18.80 15.00 0.54
C GLU A 206 18.40 15.20 -0.93
N THR A 207 18.05 14.13 -1.65
CA THR A 207 17.56 14.18 -3.03
C THR A 207 16.16 14.79 -3.10
N LEU A 208 15.22 14.30 -2.28
CA LEU A 208 13.83 14.74 -2.26
C LEU A 208 13.63 16.09 -1.55
N LYS A 209 14.66 16.61 -0.87
CA LYS A 209 14.64 17.83 -0.03
C LYS A 209 13.61 17.80 1.11
N ARG A 210 13.15 16.60 1.50
CA ARG A 210 12.17 16.35 2.56
C ARG A 210 12.28 14.90 3.02
N LYS A 211 11.77 14.59 4.22
CA LYS A 211 11.71 13.19 4.67
C LYS A 211 10.78 12.40 3.73
N PRO A 212 11.19 11.22 3.24
CA PRO A 212 10.31 10.39 2.43
C PRO A 212 9.13 9.87 3.25
N PHE A 213 7.98 9.70 2.59
CA PHE A 213 6.85 8.92 3.07
C PHE A 213 7.08 7.47 2.64
N ILE A 214 7.18 6.53 3.58
CA ILE A 214 7.39 5.13 3.21
C ILE A 214 6.09 4.50 2.71
N TRP A 215 6.12 3.98 1.49
CA TRP A 215 5.16 2.99 1.00
C TRP A 215 5.80 1.63 1.11
N ASP A 216 5.54 0.90 2.18
CA ASP A 216 6.19 -0.37 2.47
C ASP A 216 5.45 -1.53 1.80
N ASN A 217 6.10 -2.17 0.83
CA ASN A 217 5.58 -3.36 0.16
C ASN A 217 5.88 -4.64 0.97
N TYR A 218 5.41 -4.66 2.21
CA TYR A 218 5.28 -5.82 3.07
C TYR A 218 4.08 -5.60 3.99
N PRO A 219 3.09 -6.52 4.07
CA PRO A 219 3.12 -7.91 3.63
C PRO A 219 2.57 -8.18 2.22
N VAL A 220 2.39 -7.16 1.37
CA VAL A 220 1.84 -7.37 0.02
C VAL A 220 2.40 -8.61 -0.68
N ASN A 221 1.49 -9.42 -1.23
CA ASN A 221 1.81 -10.68 -1.90
C ASN A 221 1.14 -10.74 -3.28
N ASP A 222 1.06 -9.60 -3.96
CA ASP A 222 0.40 -9.52 -5.25
C ASP A 222 1.30 -9.95 -6.42
N GLY A 223 0.70 -10.12 -7.59
CA GLY A 223 1.39 -10.58 -8.80
C GLY A 223 1.68 -12.09 -8.84
N GLN A 224 2.15 -12.53 -10.01
CA GLN A 224 2.28 -13.96 -10.32
C GLN A 224 3.26 -14.70 -9.41
N ARG A 225 4.31 -14.01 -8.94
CA ARG A 225 5.38 -14.64 -8.17
C ARG A 225 5.14 -14.63 -6.66
N MET A 226 4.34 -13.70 -6.14
CA MET A 226 4.12 -13.56 -4.70
C MET A 226 2.76 -14.10 -4.25
N SER A 227 1.73 -14.08 -5.12
CA SER A 227 0.40 -14.61 -4.78
C SER A 227 0.36 -16.09 -4.36
N PRO A 228 1.33 -16.95 -4.72
CA PRO A 228 1.46 -18.27 -4.13
C PRO A 228 1.91 -18.30 -2.67
N PHE A 229 2.23 -17.18 -2.01
CA PHE A 229 2.78 -17.16 -0.65
C PHE A 229 1.94 -16.27 0.27
N LEU A 230 1.72 -16.70 1.51
CA LEU A 230 1.11 -15.88 2.56
C LEU A 230 2.21 -15.25 3.42
N HIS A 231 2.43 -13.95 3.27
CA HIS A 231 3.43 -13.22 4.05
C HIS A 231 2.87 -12.86 5.44
N LEU A 232 3.25 -13.62 6.47
CA LEU A 232 2.66 -13.57 7.80
C LEU A 232 3.65 -13.20 8.92
N ARG A 233 4.96 -13.35 8.70
CA ARG A 233 6.00 -13.05 9.71
C ARG A 233 5.97 -11.59 10.17
N GLY A 234 6.45 -11.33 11.38
CA GLY A 234 6.62 -9.95 11.86
C GLY A 234 7.58 -9.15 10.97
N PHE A 235 7.46 -7.82 11.01
CA PHE A 235 8.34 -6.91 10.29
C PHE A 235 9.79 -7.08 10.73
N THR A 236 10.70 -6.99 9.77
CA THR A 236 12.16 -6.98 9.97
C THR A 236 12.81 -5.97 9.03
N GLY A 237 14.04 -5.54 9.36
CA GLY A 237 14.81 -4.66 8.49
C GLY A 237 14.33 -3.21 8.46
N ARG A 238 13.49 -2.81 9.42
CA ARG A 238 13.02 -1.44 9.64
C ARG A 238 13.53 -0.98 11.00
N GLU A 239 14.84 -0.80 11.14
CA GLU A 239 15.43 -0.43 12.44
C GLU A 239 14.72 0.79 13.05
N PRO A 240 14.51 0.85 14.38
CA PRO A 240 13.65 1.87 14.99
C PRO A 240 14.09 3.31 14.67
N GLU A 241 15.40 3.54 14.46
CA GLU A 241 15.95 4.84 14.12
C GLU A 241 15.42 5.40 12.78
N ILE A 242 14.93 4.56 11.86
CA ILE A 242 14.36 5.06 10.60
C ILE A 242 13.16 5.97 10.82
N GLY A 243 12.47 5.82 11.95
CA GLY A 243 11.34 6.67 12.32
C GLY A 243 11.71 8.15 12.42
N ASP A 244 12.98 8.48 12.68
CA ASP A 244 13.44 9.87 12.70
C ASP A 244 13.70 10.45 11.30
N HIS A 245 13.75 9.59 10.27
CA HIS A 245 14.12 9.93 8.90
C HIS A 245 12.96 9.89 7.90
N VAL A 246 11.75 9.53 8.33
CA VAL A 246 10.56 9.44 7.48
C VAL A 246 9.48 10.42 7.94
N SER A 247 8.58 10.80 7.04
CA SER A 247 7.43 11.64 7.41
C SER A 247 6.25 10.79 7.91
N ALA A 248 6.04 9.64 7.30
CA ALA A 248 5.07 8.61 7.69
C ALA A 248 5.51 7.24 7.16
N HIS A 249 4.87 6.19 7.67
CA HIS A 249 5.07 4.81 7.25
C HIS A 249 3.73 4.14 6.93
N GLY A 250 3.40 4.12 5.64
CA GLY A 250 2.25 3.41 5.10
C GLY A 250 2.61 2.00 4.68
N VAL A 251 1.76 1.04 5.04
CA VAL A 251 1.93 -0.38 4.72
C VAL A 251 1.00 -0.76 3.58
N ASN A 252 1.56 -1.36 2.53
CA ASN A 252 0.79 -2.05 1.49
C ASN A 252 0.48 -3.48 1.96
N PRO A 253 -0.78 -3.78 2.29
CA PRO A 253 -1.16 -5.07 2.83
C PRO A 253 -1.25 -6.15 1.74
N ALA A 254 -1.44 -7.40 2.15
CA ALA A 254 -1.69 -8.52 1.26
C ALA A 254 -3.13 -8.52 0.73
N SER A 255 -3.41 -9.32 -0.30
CA SER A 255 -4.77 -9.48 -0.81
C SER A 255 -5.73 -10.06 0.24
N GLN A 256 -5.22 -10.66 1.32
CA GLN A 256 -5.98 -11.22 2.44
C GLN A 256 -6.15 -10.16 3.56
N PRO A 257 -7.31 -9.49 3.68
CA PRO A 257 -7.53 -8.42 4.67
C PRO A 257 -7.33 -8.82 6.14
N TRP A 258 -7.71 -10.03 6.55
CA TRP A 258 -7.58 -10.42 7.97
C TRP A 258 -6.14 -10.87 8.29
N LEU A 259 -5.56 -11.74 7.47
CA LEU A 259 -4.17 -12.20 7.65
C LEU A 259 -3.14 -11.07 7.56
N SER A 260 -3.38 -10.04 6.73
CA SER A 260 -2.50 -8.86 6.62
C SER A 260 -2.26 -8.16 7.94
N ARG A 261 -3.22 -8.26 8.88
CA ARG A 261 -3.12 -7.59 10.18
C ARG A 261 -2.02 -8.19 11.05
N ILE A 262 -1.68 -9.47 10.89
CA ILE A 262 -0.65 -10.13 11.70
C ILE A 262 0.70 -9.41 11.57
N PRO A 263 1.32 -9.30 10.37
CA PRO A 263 2.55 -8.55 10.21
C PRO A 263 2.36 -7.07 10.56
N MET A 264 1.26 -6.44 10.16
CA MET A 264 1.02 -5.01 10.42
C MET A 264 1.05 -4.67 11.92
N LEU A 265 0.44 -5.48 12.78
CA LEU A 265 0.49 -5.27 14.24
C LEU A 265 1.90 -5.35 14.82
N THR A 266 2.84 -6.01 14.15
CA THR A 266 4.24 -6.05 14.61
C THR A 266 5.02 -4.79 14.28
N LEU A 267 4.59 -3.99 13.29
CA LEU A 267 5.32 -2.79 12.87
C LEU A 267 5.32 -1.71 13.96
N GLU A 268 4.22 -1.55 14.69
CA GLU A 268 4.18 -0.64 15.84
C GLU A 268 5.25 -1.03 16.87
N ALA A 269 5.33 -2.34 17.19
CA ALA A 269 6.28 -2.88 18.15
C ALA A 269 7.74 -2.64 17.76
N VAL A 270 8.07 -2.65 16.45
CA VAL A 270 9.39 -2.29 15.95
C VAL A 270 9.82 -0.90 16.45
N TYR A 271 8.91 0.08 16.43
CA TYR A 271 9.21 1.45 16.86
C TYR A 271 9.11 1.66 18.37
N THR A 272 8.20 0.97 19.05
CA THR A 272 7.95 1.19 20.48
C THR A 272 8.88 0.38 21.38
N GLU A 273 9.27 -0.83 20.97
CA GLU A 273 10.12 -1.73 21.78
C GLU A 273 11.62 -1.54 21.48
N ASN A 274 11.96 -0.87 20.38
CA ASN A 274 13.33 -0.59 19.95
C ASN A 274 14.22 -1.86 19.96
N ALA A 275 15.34 -1.83 20.70
CA ALA A 275 16.25 -2.96 20.87
C ALA A 275 15.63 -4.18 21.59
N GLY A 276 14.42 -4.06 22.14
CA GLY A 276 13.67 -5.13 22.78
C GLY A 276 12.76 -5.92 21.82
N TYR A 277 12.63 -5.49 20.56
CA TYR A 277 11.74 -6.14 19.59
C TYR A 277 12.23 -7.56 19.25
N ASP A 278 11.43 -8.56 19.65
CA ASP A 278 11.61 -9.97 19.28
C ASP A 278 10.58 -10.33 18.22
N THR A 279 11.06 -10.62 17.00
CA THR A 279 10.20 -10.90 15.85
C THR A 279 9.29 -12.12 16.05
N GLU A 280 9.76 -13.17 16.74
CA GLU A 280 8.93 -14.36 16.99
C GLU A 280 7.87 -14.07 18.04
N ALA A 281 8.24 -13.39 19.12
CA ALA A 281 7.31 -13.01 20.18
C ALA A 281 6.24 -12.03 19.65
N ALA A 282 6.64 -11.04 18.87
CA ALA A 282 5.73 -10.09 18.22
C ALA A 282 4.79 -10.78 17.25
N PHE A 283 5.29 -11.69 16.41
CA PHE A 283 4.44 -12.51 15.53
C PHE A 283 3.41 -13.33 16.33
N ARG A 284 3.82 -14.04 17.39
CA ARG A 284 2.89 -14.83 18.21
C ARG A 284 1.82 -13.94 18.85
N ALA A 285 2.21 -12.80 19.40
CA ALA A 285 1.27 -11.85 20.02
C ALA A 285 0.27 -11.32 19.00
N ALA A 286 0.74 -10.88 17.83
CA ALA A 286 -0.11 -10.39 16.74
C ALA A 286 -1.04 -11.49 16.20
N ALA A 287 -0.52 -12.71 15.97
CA ALA A 287 -1.33 -13.84 15.52
C ALA A 287 -2.44 -14.18 16.52
N VAL A 288 -2.15 -14.16 17.83
CA VAL A 288 -3.17 -14.37 18.87
C VAL A 288 -4.21 -13.24 18.86
N ALA A 289 -3.79 -11.99 18.72
CA ALA A 289 -4.71 -10.85 18.65
C ALA A 289 -5.65 -10.92 17.44
N VAL A 290 -5.15 -11.37 16.30
CA VAL A 290 -5.90 -11.41 15.03
C VAL A 290 -6.74 -12.67 14.88
N ALA A 291 -6.21 -13.83 15.27
CA ALA A 291 -6.79 -15.14 14.97
C ALA A 291 -7.29 -15.91 16.21
N GLY A 292 -6.99 -15.42 17.42
CA GLY A 292 -7.19 -16.18 18.66
C GLY A 292 -6.15 -17.27 18.88
N LEU A 293 -6.06 -17.77 20.12
CA LEU A 293 -4.95 -18.64 20.55
C LEU A 293 -4.79 -19.94 19.75
N GLU A 294 -5.89 -20.63 19.48
CA GLU A 294 -5.86 -21.94 18.83
C GLU A 294 -5.42 -21.82 17.36
N LEU A 295 -6.04 -20.89 16.63
CA LEU A 295 -5.71 -20.66 15.23
C LEU A 295 -4.32 -20.03 15.06
N ALA A 296 -3.90 -19.14 15.96
CA ALA A 296 -2.54 -18.61 15.96
C ALA A 296 -1.47 -19.71 16.04
N ARG A 297 -1.66 -20.70 16.92
CA ARG A 297 -0.75 -21.86 17.04
C ARG A 297 -0.73 -22.71 15.77
N MET A 298 -1.88 -22.87 15.11
CA MET A 298 -1.96 -23.57 13.82
C MET A 298 -1.17 -22.82 12.75
N ILE A 299 -1.39 -21.50 12.63
CA ILE A 299 -0.68 -20.64 11.68
C ILE A 299 0.82 -20.69 11.93
N GLU A 300 1.27 -20.57 13.18
CA GLU A 300 2.68 -20.69 13.55
C GLU A 300 3.28 -22.05 13.14
N THR A 301 2.57 -23.14 13.42
CA THR A 301 3.03 -24.50 13.08
C THR A 301 3.16 -24.71 11.57
N ASP A 302 2.31 -24.07 10.78
CA ASP A 302 2.29 -24.20 9.32
C ASP A 302 3.02 -23.06 8.60
N LEU A 303 3.67 -22.14 9.32
CA LEU A 303 4.23 -20.91 8.77
C LEU A 303 5.23 -21.18 7.62
N GLU A 304 6.08 -22.19 7.75
CA GLU A 304 7.01 -22.60 6.68
C GLU A 304 6.27 -23.02 5.40
N ARG A 305 5.14 -23.72 5.53
CA ARG A 305 4.32 -24.14 4.38
C ARG A 305 3.59 -22.98 3.74
N LEU A 306 3.04 -22.09 4.56
CA LEU A 306 2.23 -20.95 4.12
C LEU A 306 3.07 -19.85 3.47
N GLN A 307 4.25 -19.56 4.03
CA GLN A 307 5.06 -18.41 3.63
C GLN A 307 6.31 -18.77 2.81
N ASP A 308 6.99 -19.89 3.06
CA ASP A 308 8.27 -20.20 2.40
C ASP A 308 8.13 -21.21 1.28
N LYS A 309 7.39 -22.29 1.54
CA LYS A 309 7.12 -23.34 0.55
C LYS A 309 6.13 -22.84 -0.50
N GLY A 310 5.11 -22.11 -0.06
CA GLY A 310 4.06 -21.55 -0.90
C GLY A 310 3.18 -22.60 -1.56
N LEU A 311 2.12 -22.14 -2.19
CA LEU A 311 1.06 -22.95 -2.78
C LEU A 311 1.60 -23.93 -3.83
N ASP A 312 2.52 -23.46 -4.68
CA ASP A 312 3.12 -24.27 -5.75
C ASP A 312 4.10 -25.34 -5.23
N GLY A 313 4.59 -25.20 -3.99
CA GLY A 313 5.47 -26.17 -3.36
C GLY A 313 4.75 -27.27 -2.58
N LEU A 314 3.44 -27.13 -2.33
CA LEU A 314 2.67 -28.12 -1.58
C LEU A 314 2.31 -29.33 -2.43
N SER A 315 2.49 -30.53 -1.87
CA SER A 315 1.91 -31.75 -2.44
C SER A 315 0.40 -31.80 -2.23
N GLU A 316 -0.32 -32.55 -3.08
CA GLU A 316 -1.78 -32.74 -2.93
C GLU A 316 -2.18 -33.20 -1.51
N LYS A 317 -1.36 -34.06 -0.90
CA LYS A 317 -1.56 -34.55 0.47
C LYS A 317 -1.41 -33.43 1.50
N GLU A 318 -0.40 -32.57 1.36
CA GLU A 318 -0.22 -31.41 2.25
C GLU A 318 -1.34 -30.40 2.08
N THR A 319 -1.71 -30.07 0.84
CA THR A 319 -2.83 -29.17 0.52
C THR A 319 -4.14 -29.68 1.14
N ALA A 320 -4.47 -30.97 0.95
CA ALA A 320 -5.68 -31.56 1.53
C ALA A 320 -5.65 -31.55 3.08
N ALA A 321 -4.50 -31.83 3.69
CA ALA A 321 -4.35 -31.81 5.13
C ALA A 321 -4.51 -30.41 5.72
N LEU A 322 -3.88 -29.39 5.12
CA LEU A 322 -4.05 -27.98 5.52
C LEU A 322 -5.51 -27.55 5.33
N ARG A 323 -6.10 -27.84 4.16
CA ARG A 323 -7.48 -27.47 3.85
C ARG A 323 -8.46 -28.03 4.88
N ASN A 324 -8.38 -29.33 5.20
CA ASN A 324 -9.24 -29.96 6.19
C ASN A 324 -9.05 -29.35 7.59
N ARG A 325 -7.81 -29.01 7.95
CA ARG A 325 -7.47 -28.41 9.24
C ARG A 325 -8.08 -27.00 9.37
N TYR A 326 -7.86 -26.12 8.40
CA TYR A 326 -8.35 -24.74 8.46
C TYR A 326 -9.86 -24.63 8.20
N ALA A 327 -10.45 -25.50 7.38
CA ALA A 327 -11.89 -25.53 7.17
C ALA A 327 -12.71 -25.91 8.42
N ALA A 328 -12.07 -26.49 9.44
CA ALA A 328 -12.73 -26.82 10.71
C ALA A 328 -12.89 -25.60 11.65
N ALA A 329 -12.21 -24.48 11.37
CA ALA A 329 -12.28 -23.27 12.17
C ALA A 329 -13.22 -22.23 11.52
N ASP A 330 -14.24 -21.79 12.24
CA ASP A 330 -15.10 -20.69 11.81
C ASP A 330 -14.46 -19.33 12.15
N HIS A 331 -13.43 -18.96 11.37
CA HIS A 331 -12.71 -17.71 11.55
C HIS A 331 -12.34 -17.09 10.19
N PRO A 332 -12.41 -15.76 10.01
CA PRO A 332 -12.00 -15.11 8.76
C PRO A 332 -10.60 -15.49 8.27
N CYS A 333 -9.57 -15.46 9.12
CA CYS A 333 -8.21 -15.91 8.74
C CYS A 333 -8.17 -17.37 8.26
N ALA A 334 -8.93 -18.27 8.88
CA ALA A 334 -8.98 -19.66 8.44
C ALA A 334 -9.64 -19.79 7.06
N ARG A 335 -10.71 -19.01 6.81
CA ARG A 335 -11.34 -18.91 5.49
C ARG A 335 -10.38 -18.38 4.43
N GLU A 336 -9.58 -17.37 4.74
CA GLU A 336 -8.57 -16.84 3.80
C GLU A 336 -7.49 -17.86 3.45
N ILE A 337 -7.03 -18.66 4.43
CA ILE A 337 -6.08 -19.76 4.18
C ILE A 337 -6.71 -20.82 3.28
N VAL A 338 -7.97 -21.20 3.53
CA VAL A 338 -8.70 -22.15 2.65
C VAL A 338 -8.87 -21.59 1.24
N GLN A 339 -9.25 -20.32 1.10
CA GLN A 339 -9.36 -19.64 -0.19
C GLN A 339 -8.01 -19.59 -0.93
N TRP A 340 -6.91 -19.35 -0.22
CA TRP A 340 -5.56 -19.40 -0.79
C TRP A 340 -5.19 -20.79 -1.29
N LEU A 341 -5.48 -21.85 -0.51
CA LEU A 341 -5.28 -23.24 -0.93
C LEU A 341 -6.13 -23.60 -2.18
N ASP A 342 -7.32 -23.03 -2.29
CA ASP A 342 -8.23 -23.20 -3.43
C ASP A 342 -7.87 -22.27 -4.63
N GLY A 343 -6.78 -21.49 -4.52
CA GLY A 343 -6.26 -20.64 -5.60
C GLY A 343 -7.00 -19.32 -5.82
N HIS A 344 -7.90 -18.93 -4.90
CA HIS A 344 -8.74 -17.72 -5.02
C HIS A 344 -7.94 -16.43 -5.21
N TRP A 345 -6.77 -16.36 -4.59
CA TRP A 345 -5.90 -15.18 -4.58
C TRP A 345 -4.80 -15.21 -5.64
N ARG A 346 -4.80 -16.18 -6.55
CA ARG A 346 -3.81 -16.22 -7.63
C ARG A 346 -3.98 -15.01 -8.55
N ILE A 347 -2.86 -14.36 -8.84
CA ILE A 347 -2.81 -13.21 -9.75
C ILE A 347 -1.96 -13.60 -10.96
N THR A 348 -2.44 -13.29 -12.16
CA THR A 348 -1.69 -13.53 -13.40
C THR A 348 -1.03 -12.25 -13.89
N ASN A 349 -0.07 -12.35 -14.80
CA ASN A 349 0.50 -11.16 -15.44
C ASN A 349 -0.56 -10.36 -16.23
N GLU A 350 -1.57 -11.04 -16.78
CA GLU A 350 -2.70 -10.37 -17.44
C GLU A 350 -3.50 -9.52 -16.46
N THR A 351 -3.76 -10.01 -15.24
CA THR A 351 -4.40 -9.21 -14.19
C THR A 351 -3.60 -7.94 -13.90
N VAL A 352 -2.28 -8.06 -13.73
CA VAL A 352 -1.41 -6.89 -13.47
C VAL A 352 -1.41 -5.90 -14.64
N LEU A 353 -1.39 -6.39 -15.88
CA LEU A 353 -1.35 -5.57 -17.08
C LEU A 353 -2.69 -4.89 -17.43
N THR A 354 -3.81 -5.40 -16.93
CA THR A 354 -5.16 -4.87 -17.20
C THR A 354 -5.65 -3.92 -16.13
N GLN A 355 -5.07 -4.02 -14.93
CA GLN A 355 -5.30 -3.08 -13.84
C GLN A 355 -4.51 -1.80 -14.05
#